data_AF-A0A530H5X9-F1
#
_entry.id   AF-A0A530H5X9-F1
#
_cell.length_a   1.000
_cell.length_b   1.000
_cell.length_c   1.000
_cell.angle_alpha   90.00
_cell.angle_beta   90.00
_cell.angle_gamma   90.00
#
_symmetry.space_group_name_H-M   'P 1'
#
loop_
_entity.id
_entity.type
_entity.pdbx_description
1 polymer ?
#
loop_
_entity_poly.entity_id
_entity_poly.type
_entity_poly.pdbx_seq_one_letter_code
_entity_poly.pdbx_strand_id
1 'polypeptide(L)' 'AFERMKLVLEPSGAASLAALLGGKVDVKDKTVLVVATGGNVSLADFMAHMNNA' A
#
# COMPACT_ATOMS: atom_id res chain seq x y z
N ALA A 1 -3.76 2.40 -2.48
CA ALA A 1 -4.70 1.40 -1.94
C ALA A 1 -6.08 1.99 -1.69
N PHE A 2 -6.17 3.09 -0.95
CA PHE A 2 -7.42 3.73 -0.58
C PHE A 2 -8.36 4.04 -1.75
N GLU A 3 -7.89 4.69 -2.81
CA GLU A 3 -8.76 5.12 -3.92
C GLU A 3 -9.49 3.97 -4.63
N ARG A 4 -8.77 2.87 -4.87
CA ARG A 4 -9.24 1.73 -5.68
C ARG A 4 -9.89 0.63 -4.85
N MET A 5 -9.37 0.38 -3.64
CA MET A 5 -9.78 -0.76 -2.79
C MET A 5 -10.48 -0.34 -1.50
N LYS A 6 -10.54 0.97 -1.20
CA LYS A 6 -11.11 1.53 0.04
C LYS A 6 -10.45 1.01 1.33
N LEU A 7 -9.20 0.56 1.22
CA LEU A 7 -8.38 0.10 2.34
C LEU A 7 -7.50 1.24 2.86
N VAL A 8 -7.56 1.47 4.17
CA VAL A 8 -6.60 2.30 4.91
C VAL A 8 -5.45 1.40 5.33
N LEU A 9 -4.23 1.76 4.92
CA LEU A 9 -3.01 1.04 5.27
C LEU A 9 -2.07 2.00 5.99
N GLU A 10 -1.39 1.50 7.01
CA GLU A 10 -0.23 2.18 7.59
C GLU A 10 0.98 2.03 6.63
N PRO A 11 2.05 2.83 6.77
CA PRO A 11 3.21 2.74 5.88
C PRO A 11 3.82 1.34 5.78
N SER A 12 4.01 0.63 6.90
CA SER A 12 4.49 -0.76 6.93
C SER A 12 3.52 -1.71 6.22
N GLY A 13 2.22 -1.57 6.44
CA GLY A 13 1.19 -2.39 5.82
C GLY A 13 1.04 -2.20 4.30
N ALA A 14 1.50 -1.06 3.78
CA ALA A 14 1.51 -0.75 2.35
C ALA A 14 2.82 -1.15 1.63
N ALA A 15 3.87 -1.55 2.36
CA ALA A 15 5.21 -1.73 1.79
C ALA A 15 5.28 -2.78 0.66
N SER A 16 4.59 -3.90 0.81
CA SER A 16 4.52 -4.97 -0.20
C SER A 16 3.86 -4.49 -1.50
N LEU A 17 2.74 -3.76 -1.37
CA LEU A 17 2.03 -3.15 -2.49
C LEU A 17 2.87 -2.06 -3.17
N ALA A 18 3.58 -1.24 -2.38
CA ALA A 18 4.45 -0.19 -2.90
C ALA A 18 5.64 -0.77 -3.68
N ALA A 19 6.24 -1.87 -3.22
CA ALA A 19 7.30 -2.55 -3.94
C ALA A 19 6.81 -3.13 -5.28
N LEU A 20 5.60 -3.72 -5.29
CA LEU A 20 4.98 -4.24 -6.50
C LEU A 20 4.72 -3.13 -7.52
N LEU A 21 4.03 -2.06 -7.12
CA LEU A 21 3.66 -0.95 -8.01
C LEU A 21 4.88 -0.13 -8.45
N GLY A 22 5.90 -0.02 -7.60
CA GLY A 22 7.17 0.62 -7.92
C GLY A 22 8.10 -0.22 -8.81
N GLY A 23 7.66 -1.40 -9.27
CA GLY A 23 8.45 -2.25 -10.16
C GLY A 23 9.72 -2.83 -9.53
N LYS A 24 9.81 -2.89 -8.20
CA LYS A 24 10.99 -3.39 -7.47
C LYS A 24 11.09 -4.92 -7.47
N VAL A 25 10.08 -5.62 -7.98
CA VAL A 25 10.00 -7.08 -8.05
C VAL A 25 9.51 -7.50 -9.43
N ASP A 26 10.17 -8.52 -10.00
CA ASP A 26 9.77 -9.09 -11.29
C ASP A 26 8.60 -10.06 -11.16
N VAL A 27 7.46 -9.61 -11.65
CA VAL A 27 6.17 -10.28 -11.55
C VAL A 27 5.51 -10.53 -12.90
N LYS A 28 6.23 -10.32 -14.00
CA LYS A 28 5.67 -10.49 -15.34
C LYS A 28 5.19 -11.93 -15.52
N ASP A 29 3.99 -12.07 -16.09
CA ASP A 29 3.35 -13.36 -16.38
C ASP A 29 3.11 -14.25 -15.14
N LYS A 30 3.02 -13.65 -13.94
CA LYS A 30 2.73 -14.33 -12.67
C LYS A 30 1.42 -13.84 -12.05
N THR A 31 0.70 -14.74 -11.41
CA THR A 31 -0.36 -14.37 -10.44
C THR A 31 0.30 -14.05 -9.11
N VAL A 32 0.07 -12.86 -8.57
CA VAL A 32 0.74 -12.37 -7.36
C VAL A 32 -0.25 -12.15 -6.23
N LEU A 33 0.07 -12.69 -5.06
CA LEU A 33 -0.60 -12.35 -3.81
C LEU A 33 0.18 -11.21 -3.11
N VAL A 34 -0.52 -10.14 -2.75
CA VAL A 34 0.03 -9.06 -1.91
C VAL A 34 -0.64 -9.12 -0.56
N VAL A 35 0.16 -9.17 0.50
CA VAL A 35 -0.34 -9.12 1.88
C VAL A 35 -0.31 -7.68 2.37
N ALA A 36 -1.49 -7.14 2.67
CA ALA A 36 -1.65 -5.88 3.38
C ALA A 36 -1.70 -6.17 4.89
N THR A 37 -0.58 -5.96 5.59
CA THR A 37 -0.42 -6.51 6.95
C THR A 37 -1.08 -5.69 8.05
N GLY A 38 -1.34 -4.40 7.83
CA GLY A 38 -1.81 -3.50 8.88
C GLY A 38 -2.34 -2.16 8.38
N GLY A 39 -3.19 -1.55 9.19
CA GLY A 39 -3.83 -0.25 8.96
C GLY A 39 -3.90 0.61 10.23
N ASN A 40 -3.02 0.35 11.20
CA ASN A 40 -3.04 1.02 12.50
C ASN A 40 -2.33 2.38 12.38
N VAL A 41 -3.04 3.35 11.83
CA VAL A 41 -2.56 4.71 11.61
C VAL A 41 -3.56 5.72 12.16
N SER A 42 -3.06 6.82 12.73
CA SER A 42 -3.93 7.91 13.14
C SER A 42 -4.54 8.60 11.91
N LEU A 43 -5.71 9.23 12.08
CA LEU A 43 -6.33 9.97 10.97
C LEU A 43 -5.43 11.11 10.48
N ALA A 44 -4.75 11.80 11.40
CA ALA A 44 -3.87 12.91 11.07
C ALA A 44 -2.68 12.45 10.21
N ASP A 45 -2.02 11.35 10.59
CA ASP A 45 -0.88 10.81 9.84
C ASP A 45 -1.31 10.26 8.48
N PHE A 46 -2.45 9.57 8.43
CA PHE A 46 -3.00 9.08 7.17
C PHE A 46 -3.27 10.23 6.19
N MET A 47 -3.92 11.31 6.66
CA MET A 47 -4.19 12.49 5.84
C MET A 47 -2.90 13.18 5.40
N ALA A 48 -1.88 13.26 6.26
CA ALA A 48 -0.58 13.80 5.90
C ALA A 48 0.10 13.01 4.77
N HIS A 49 0.00 11.68 4.77
CA HIS A 49 0.52 10.84 3.68
C HIS A 49 -0.30 10.94 2.40
N MET A 50 -1.63 11.03 2.52
CA MET A 50 -2.52 11.16 1.36
C MET A 50 -2.30 12.46 0.56
N ASN A 51 -1.88 13.54 1.22
CA ASN A 51 -1.58 14.81 0.55
C ASN A 51 -0.25 14.79 -0.24
N ASN A 52 0.59 13.78 -0.03
CA ASN A 52 1.90 13.62 -0.68
C ASN A 52 1.94 12.41 -1.63
N ALA A 53 0.80 11.75 -1.85
CA ALA A 53 0.67 10.52 -2.63
C ALA A 53 0.33 10.77 -4.10
#